data_AF-A0A532E991-F1
#
_entry.id   AF-A0A532E991-F1
#
_cell.length_a   1.000
_cell.length_b   1.000
_cell.length_c   1.000
_cell.angle_alpha   90.00
_cell.angle_beta   90.00
_cell.angle_gamma   90.00
#
_symmetry.space_group_name_H-M   'P 1'
#
loop_
_entity.id
_entity.type
_entity.pdbx_description
1 polymer ?
#
loop_
_entity_poly.entity_id
_entity_poly.type
_entity_poly.pdbx_seq_one_letter_code
_entity_poly.pdbx_strand_id
1 'polypeptide(L)'
;MGLIGNVLQPLYLGASCILMSPVHFLQKPVRWLSAITRYRATTSGGPNFSYDLCVRQITEAQRELLDLSSWTLAFNGAEPVRAATIERFSDRFRARGFRKEAFYPCYGLAEATLLVSGGTRGAGPLVQPFERSRLRSEPTASASGAASHLLVSCGVDRSGRQIRIVHPDSGIACADGQEGEIWVGGPCVAQGYWQREAESRETFQASLAGTGEGPFLRTGDLGFLKDGELFVTGRLKDLIIIRGRNHYPHDIERTVEECHPALRSGAGAAFAISEGDEEQLAVVQEVEPRSQALDLKAITTAIRQTVAQAHEVSVFAVVLIKAGTLPKTSSGKVQRSLCRDKFLARELIAVEESVLRDSSAAVVVEEEPATVGDEDGLEQVLADIWSQVLNRPNVESGDDFF
;
A
#
# COMPACT_ATOMS: atom_id res chain seq x y z
N MET A 1 5.95 -8.72 14.97
CA MET A 1 7.33 -9.29 14.97
C MET A 1 8.17 -8.83 16.15
N GLY A 2 8.15 -7.53 16.52
CA GLY A 2 9.00 -6.99 17.59
C GLY A 2 8.95 -7.71 18.94
N LEU A 3 7.81 -7.74 19.63
CA LEU A 3 7.70 -8.35 20.96
C LEU A 3 7.91 -9.87 20.93
N ILE A 4 7.05 -10.61 20.22
CA ILE A 4 7.05 -12.07 20.25
C ILE A 4 8.31 -12.66 19.59
N GLY A 5 8.67 -12.18 18.39
CA GLY A 5 9.77 -12.74 17.61
C GLY A 5 11.15 -12.20 18.01
N ASN A 6 11.27 -10.92 18.36
CA ASN A 6 12.58 -10.34 18.66
C ASN A 6 12.86 -10.17 20.17
N VAL A 7 11.88 -10.29 21.07
CA VAL A 7 12.13 -10.17 22.53
C VAL A 7 11.85 -11.50 23.25
N LEU A 8 10.63 -12.02 23.14
CA LEU A 8 10.21 -13.21 23.88
C LEU A 8 10.88 -14.49 23.35
N GLN A 9 10.99 -14.64 22.03
CA GLN A 9 11.64 -15.81 21.44
C GLN A 9 13.14 -15.92 21.80
N PRO A 10 13.97 -14.87 21.69
CA PRO A 10 15.35 -14.93 22.18
C PRO A 10 15.43 -15.25 23.67
N LEU A 11 14.57 -14.66 24.50
CA LEU A 11 14.50 -14.97 25.93
C LEU A 11 14.22 -16.45 26.18
N TYR A 12 13.23 -17.02 25.48
CA TYR A 12 12.89 -18.44 25.54
C TYR A 12 14.05 -19.35 25.11
N LEU A 13 14.79 -18.96 24.08
CA LEU A 13 15.93 -19.72 23.55
C LEU A 13 17.24 -19.51 24.33
N GLY A 14 17.27 -18.59 25.31
CA GLY A 14 18.52 -18.18 25.96
C GLY A 14 19.49 -17.45 25.01
N ALA A 15 18.98 -16.83 23.95
CA ALA A 15 19.77 -16.14 22.94
C ALA A 15 19.92 -14.64 23.24
N SER A 16 21.02 -14.04 22.78
CA SER A 16 21.23 -12.59 22.90
C SER A 16 20.28 -11.80 22.00
N CYS A 17 19.72 -10.72 22.54
CA CYS A 17 18.86 -9.80 21.81
C CYS A 17 19.47 -8.39 21.81
N ILE A 18 19.68 -7.83 20.62
CA ILE A 18 20.16 -6.46 20.43
C ILE A 18 19.01 -5.63 19.83
N LEU A 19 18.58 -4.60 20.54
CA LEU A 19 17.45 -3.76 20.15
C LEU A 19 17.89 -2.32 19.88
N MET A 20 17.17 -1.65 19.00
CA MET A 20 17.24 -0.21 18.83
C MET A 20 15.84 0.36 18.59
N SER A 21 15.68 1.66 18.87
CA SER A 21 14.44 2.37 18.59
C SER A 21 14.15 2.38 17.08
N PRO A 22 12.90 2.09 16.65
CA PRO A 22 12.49 2.25 15.25
C PRO A 22 12.73 3.67 14.72
N VAL A 23 12.59 4.69 15.56
CA VAL A 23 12.87 6.09 15.19
C VAL A 23 14.35 6.28 14.85
N HIS A 24 15.25 5.67 15.62
CA HIS A 24 16.69 5.73 15.32
C HIS A 24 17.05 5.04 14.00
N PHE A 25 16.37 3.94 13.67
CA PHE A 25 16.51 3.28 12.38
C PHE A 25 16.02 4.18 11.24
N LEU A 26 14.80 4.72 11.34
CA LEU A 26 14.21 5.59 10.32
C LEU A 26 15.06 6.84 10.03
N GLN A 27 15.70 7.40 11.06
CA GLN A 27 16.61 8.55 10.91
C GLN A 27 17.91 8.19 10.18
N LYS A 28 18.48 7.00 10.44
CA LYS A 28 19.77 6.55 9.91
C LYS A 28 19.76 5.03 9.71
N PRO A 29 19.28 4.53 8.55
CA PRO A 29 19.09 3.10 8.30
C PRO A 29 20.36 2.26 8.44
N VAL A 30 21.53 2.85 8.15
CA VAL A 30 22.84 2.20 8.34
C VAL A 30 23.03 1.63 9.75
N ARG A 31 22.42 2.23 10.78
CA ARG A 31 22.52 1.75 12.18
C ARG A 31 22.09 0.29 12.32
N TRP A 32 21.08 -0.14 11.56
CA TRP A 32 20.62 -1.52 11.57
C TRP A 32 21.70 -2.47 11.04
N LEU A 33 22.25 -2.18 9.86
CA LEU A 33 23.28 -3.02 9.24
C LEU A 33 24.61 -2.97 10.00
N SER A 34 24.96 -1.83 10.60
CA SER A 34 26.10 -1.71 11.50
C SER A 34 25.92 -2.53 12.78
N ALA A 35 24.70 -2.64 13.33
CA ALA A 35 24.44 -3.51 14.47
C ALA A 35 24.62 -4.99 14.10
N ILE A 36 24.14 -5.40 12.93
CA ILE A 36 24.37 -6.76 12.41
C ILE A 36 25.87 -7.04 12.28
N THR A 37 26.62 -6.10 11.68
CA THR A 37 28.08 -6.19 11.53
C THR A 37 28.79 -6.30 12.89
N ARG A 38 28.51 -5.38 13.81
CA ARG A 38 29.18 -5.28 15.11
C ARG A 38 28.93 -6.49 16.01
N TYR A 39 27.69 -6.95 16.06
CA TYR A 39 27.28 -8.04 16.96
C TYR A 39 27.26 -9.41 16.27
N ARG A 40 27.68 -9.48 15.00
CA ARG A 40 27.61 -10.67 14.15
C ARG A 40 26.24 -11.35 14.21
N ALA A 41 25.17 -10.55 14.12
CA ALA A 41 23.81 -11.07 14.25
C ALA A 41 23.52 -12.10 13.15
N THR A 42 22.87 -13.20 13.53
CA THR A 42 22.52 -14.30 12.59
C THR A 42 21.10 -14.20 12.08
N THR A 43 20.23 -13.54 12.84
CA THR A 43 18.80 -13.37 12.60
C THR A 43 18.41 -11.93 12.83
N SER A 44 17.80 -11.31 11.84
CA SER A 44 17.25 -9.95 11.91
C SER A 44 16.27 -9.78 10.76
N GLY A 45 15.44 -8.75 10.79
CA GLY A 45 14.46 -8.54 9.73
C GLY A 45 13.41 -7.52 10.11
N GLY A 46 12.49 -7.31 9.18
CA GLY A 46 11.48 -6.28 9.30
C GLY A 46 10.51 -6.28 8.13
N PRO A 47 9.63 -5.29 8.07
CA PRO A 47 8.76 -5.06 6.92
C PRO A 47 9.57 -4.72 5.67
N ASN A 48 8.97 -4.99 4.51
CA ASN A 48 9.60 -4.85 3.20
C ASN A 48 10.23 -3.47 2.98
N PHE A 49 9.56 -2.38 3.40
CA PHE A 49 10.06 -1.01 3.28
C PHE A 49 11.39 -0.77 4.00
N SER A 50 11.70 -1.54 5.05
CA SER A 50 12.94 -1.37 5.81
C SER A 50 14.17 -1.68 4.95
N TYR A 51 14.04 -2.68 4.06
CA TYR A 51 15.08 -3.05 3.10
C TYR A 51 15.24 -1.97 2.02
N ASP A 52 14.13 -1.48 1.45
CA ASP A 52 14.18 -0.38 0.47
C ASP A 52 14.77 0.90 1.05
N LEU A 53 14.45 1.22 2.31
CA LEU A 53 15.01 2.37 3.00
C LEU A 53 16.54 2.27 3.12
N CYS A 54 17.07 1.07 3.39
CA CYS A 54 18.51 0.82 3.41
C CYS A 54 19.14 1.00 2.03
N VAL A 55 18.53 0.45 0.98
CA VAL A 55 19.02 0.60 -0.41
C VAL A 55 19.10 2.09 -0.79
N ARG A 56 18.07 2.86 -0.44
CA ARG A 56 17.95 4.27 -0.80
C ARG A 56 18.90 5.19 -0.03
N GLN A 57 19.05 5.01 1.28
CA GLN A 57 19.69 6.01 2.14
C GLN A 57 21.13 5.68 2.54
N ILE A 58 21.56 4.41 2.44
CA ILE A 58 22.92 4.04 2.85
C ILE A 58 23.89 4.46 1.75
N THR A 59 24.79 5.38 2.11
CA THR A 59 25.81 5.89 1.20
C THR A 59 26.89 4.86 0.92
N GLU A 60 27.67 5.07 -0.14
CA GLU A 60 28.75 4.16 -0.50
C GLU A 60 29.81 4.05 0.61
N ALA A 61 30.24 5.17 1.18
CA ALA A 61 31.20 5.18 2.29
C ALA A 61 30.70 4.43 3.53
N GLN A 62 29.40 4.51 3.82
CA GLN A 62 28.78 3.74 4.91
C GLN A 62 28.71 2.25 4.58
N ARG A 63 28.34 1.92 3.34
CA ARG A 63 28.22 0.55 2.84
C ARG A 63 29.55 -0.19 2.94
N GLU A 64 30.66 0.47 2.62
CA GLU A 64 31.99 -0.15 2.63
C GLU A 64 32.42 -0.65 4.02
N LEU A 65 31.86 -0.08 5.10
CA LEU A 65 32.16 -0.44 6.50
C LEU A 65 31.38 -1.66 7.02
N LEU A 66 30.54 -2.28 6.19
CA LEU A 66 29.63 -3.36 6.62
C LEU A 66 30.23 -4.75 6.35
N ASP A 67 29.96 -5.71 7.25
CA ASP A 67 30.12 -7.16 7.04
C ASP A 67 28.82 -7.85 7.45
N LEU A 68 28.08 -8.32 6.45
CA LEU A 68 26.76 -8.96 6.59
C LEU A 68 26.86 -10.48 6.43
N SER A 69 28.07 -11.06 6.38
CA SER A 69 28.27 -12.51 6.20
C SER A 69 27.68 -13.37 7.31
N SER A 70 27.52 -12.82 8.52
CA SER A 70 26.88 -13.50 9.65
C SER A 70 25.37 -13.63 9.49
N TRP A 71 24.74 -12.79 8.66
CA TRP A 71 23.29 -12.70 8.58
C TRP A 71 22.71 -13.83 7.74
N THR A 72 22.23 -14.86 8.42
CA THR A 72 21.74 -16.11 7.79
C THR A 72 20.23 -16.22 7.67
N LEU A 73 19.48 -15.35 8.36
CA LEU A 73 18.02 -15.29 8.30
C LEU A 73 17.58 -13.82 8.37
N ALA A 74 17.21 -13.29 7.21
CA ALA A 74 16.71 -11.95 6.96
C ALA A 74 15.19 -12.00 6.75
N PHE A 75 14.42 -12.00 7.83
CA PHE A 75 12.97 -12.16 7.69
C PHE A 75 12.31 -10.91 7.08
N ASN A 76 11.36 -11.13 6.17
CA ASN A 76 10.59 -10.08 5.52
C ASN A 76 9.10 -10.41 5.61
N GLY A 77 8.32 -9.56 6.27
CA GLY A 77 6.91 -9.83 6.50
C GLY A 77 6.20 -8.68 7.20
N ALA A 78 4.96 -8.91 7.62
CA ALA A 78 4.02 -7.90 8.12
C ALA A 78 3.45 -6.95 7.06
N GLU A 79 3.95 -6.95 5.83
CA GLU A 79 3.37 -6.26 4.67
C GLU A 79 3.69 -7.05 3.40
N PRO A 80 3.11 -6.72 2.23
CA PRO A 80 3.41 -7.42 0.99
C PRO A 80 4.91 -7.47 0.70
N VAL A 81 5.45 -8.68 0.55
CA VAL A 81 6.86 -8.92 0.26
C VAL A 81 7.09 -8.76 -1.24
N ARG A 82 8.02 -7.89 -1.63
CA ARG A 82 8.23 -7.51 -3.03
C ARG A 82 9.51 -8.16 -3.57
N ALA A 83 9.40 -8.88 -4.69
CA ALA A 83 10.53 -9.48 -5.39
C ALA A 83 11.60 -8.41 -5.75
N ALA A 84 11.16 -7.25 -6.27
CA ALA A 84 12.07 -6.18 -6.63
C ALA A 84 12.88 -5.62 -5.44
N THR A 85 12.28 -5.54 -4.24
CA THR A 85 12.98 -5.13 -3.02
C THR A 85 14.06 -6.14 -2.63
N ILE A 86 13.74 -7.43 -2.72
CA ILE A 86 14.70 -8.53 -2.48
C ILE A 86 15.88 -8.44 -3.43
N GLU A 87 15.65 -8.27 -4.74
CA GLU A 87 16.72 -8.15 -5.73
C GLU A 87 17.60 -6.92 -5.44
N ARG A 88 17.00 -5.72 -5.35
CA ARG A 88 17.74 -4.47 -5.12
C ARG A 88 18.59 -4.52 -3.85
N PHE A 89 18.05 -5.05 -2.76
CA PHE A 89 18.80 -5.18 -1.52
C PHE A 89 19.94 -6.20 -1.65
N SER A 90 19.66 -7.36 -2.25
CA SER A 90 20.66 -8.40 -2.47
C SER A 90 21.82 -7.87 -3.29
N ASP A 91 21.55 -7.22 -4.42
CA ASP A 91 22.58 -6.67 -5.31
C ASP A 91 23.41 -5.58 -4.62
N ARG A 92 22.75 -4.65 -3.92
CA ARG A 92 23.41 -3.52 -3.23
C ARG A 92 24.42 -4.01 -2.17
N PHE A 93 24.08 -5.06 -1.43
CA PHE A 93 24.84 -5.51 -0.27
C PHE A 93 25.60 -6.83 -0.48
N ARG A 94 25.54 -7.44 -1.68
CA ARG A 94 26.25 -8.68 -2.03
C ARG A 94 27.74 -8.63 -1.73
N ALA A 95 28.39 -7.54 -2.16
CA ALA A 95 29.82 -7.33 -1.95
C ALA A 95 30.21 -7.18 -0.47
N ARG A 96 29.24 -7.03 0.43
CA ARG A 96 29.42 -6.97 1.89
C ARG A 96 29.03 -8.28 2.59
N GLY A 97 28.91 -9.38 1.83
CA GLY A 97 28.67 -10.72 2.37
C GLY A 97 27.20 -11.09 2.57
N PHE A 98 26.25 -10.20 2.23
CA PHE A 98 24.84 -10.57 2.27
C PHE A 98 24.52 -11.59 1.17
N ARG A 99 23.81 -12.66 1.55
CA ARG A 99 23.38 -13.73 0.64
C ARG A 99 21.88 -13.63 0.41
N LYS A 100 21.44 -13.68 -0.85
CA LYS A 100 20.01 -13.63 -1.20
C LYS A 100 19.22 -14.76 -0.53
N GLU A 101 19.88 -15.90 -0.34
CA GLU A 101 19.36 -17.10 0.32
C GLU A 101 19.06 -16.87 1.81
N ALA A 102 19.60 -15.81 2.42
CA ALA A 102 19.26 -15.41 3.78
C ALA A 102 17.85 -14.82 3.87
N PHE A 103 17.28 -14.28 2.79
CA PHE A 103 15.92 -13.76 2.82
C PHE A 103 14.93 -14.85 3.23
N TYR A 104 14.07 -14.49 4.18
CA TYR A 104 13.06 -15.35 4.74
C TYR A 104 11.70 -14.62 4.70
N PRO A 105 11.02 -14.62 3.55
CA PRO A 105 9.63 -14.17 3.48
C PRO A 105 8.77 -14.97 4.46
N CYS A 106 7.88 -14.29 5.17
CA CYS A 106 7.01 -14.93 6.16
C CYS A 106 5.68 -14.18 6.31
N TYR A 107 4.64 -14.93 6.63
CA TYR A 107 3.30 -14.40 6.89
C TYR A 107 2.91 -14.58 8.36
N GLY A 108 2.16 -13.61 8.87
CA GLY A 108 1.87 -13.53 10.29
C GLY A 108 1.02 -12.33 10.71
N LEU A 109 0.23 -12.53 11.75
CA LEU A 109 -0.71 -11.57 12.32
C LEU A 109 -0.84 -11.77 13.84
N ALA A 110 -1.40 -10.78 14.53
CA ALA A 110 -1.47 -10.78 15.99
C ALA A 110 -2.46 -11.83 16.53
N GLU A 111 -3.54 -12.05 15.78
CA GLU A 111 -4.60 -13.00 16.03
C GLU A 111 -4.10 -14.45 15.98
N ALA A 112 -2.97 -14.71 15.31
CA ALA A 112 -2.24 -15.98 15.32
C ALA A 112 -0.95 -15.92 16.15
N THR A 113 -0.92 -15.05 17.16
CA THR A 113 0.25 -14.72 18.00
C THR A 113 1.35 -14.00 17.22
N LEU A 114 1.96 -14.65 16.22
CA LEU A 114 2.87 -13.97 15.32
C LEU A 114 3.07 -14.67 13.97
N LEU A 115 3.68 -15.86 13.95
CA LEU A 115 4.15 -16.52 12.74
C LEU A 115 3.15 -17.59 12.31
N VAL A 116 2.65 -17.48 11.08
CA VAL A 116 1.74 -18.46 10.47
C VAL A 116 2.50 -19.36 9.49
N SER A 117 3.22 -18.77 8.53
CA SER A 117 4.03 -19.50 7.55
C SER A 117 5.38 -18.84 7.32
N GLY A 118 6.34 -19.63 6.84
CA GLY A 118 7.69 -19.17 6.53
C GLY A 118 8.48 -20.17 5.68
N GLY A 119 9.46 -19.65 4.95
CA GLY A 119 10.32 -20.45 4.06
C GLY A 119 11.24 -21.44 4.78
N THR A 120 12.14 -22.08 4.04
CA THR A 120 13.25 -22.83 4.66
C THR A 120 14.42 -21.87 4.85
N ARG A 121 15.03 -21.84 6.05
CA ARG A 121 16.26 -21.08 6.29
C ARG A 121 17.33 -21.49 5.27
N GLY A 122 17.85 -20.52 4.51
CA GLY A 122 18.91 -20.74 3.53
C GLY A 122 18.46 -21.27 2.17
N ALA A 123 17.16 -21.52 1.94
CA ALA A 123 16.66 -21.86 0.61
C ALA A 123 16.44 -20.63 -0.28
N GLY A 124 16.36 -19.44 0.32
CA GLY A 124 16.03 -18.20 -0.37
C GLY A 124 14.55 -18.04 -0.71
N PRO A 125 14.19 -16.90 -1.31
CA PRO A 125 12.81 -16.58 -1.65
C PRO A 125 12.36 -17.31 -2.91
N LEU A 126 11.18 -17.95 -2.85
CA LEU A 126 10.48 -18.47 -4.01
C LEU A 126 9.63 -17.35 -4.62
N VAL A 127 9.85 -17.06 -5.90
CA VAL A 127 9.12 -16.04 -6.65
C VAL A 127 8.40 -16.71 -7.81
N GLN A 128 7.12 -16.41 -7.99
CA GLN A 128 6.33 -16.95 -9.10
C GLN A 128 5.61 -15.83 -9.86
N PRO A 129 5.52 -15.94 -11.20
CA PRO A 129 4.64 -15.08 -11.98
C PRO A 129 3.18 -15.42 -11.66
N PHE A 130 2.36 -14.38 -11.54
CA PHE A 130 0.95 -14.48 -11.23
C PHE A 130 0.12 -13.75 -12.28
N GLU A 131 -0.75 -14.50 -12.96
CA GLU A 131 -1.70 -13.98 -13.96
C GLU A 131 -3.05 -13.71 -13.30
N ARG A 132 -3.39 -12.43 -13.13
CA ARG A 132 -4.64 -12.01 -12.47
C ARG A 132 -5.91 -12.42 -13.18
N SER A 133 -5.85 -12.64 -14.50
CA SER A 133 -7.02 -13.07 -15.28
C SER A 133 -7.59 -14.41 -14.79
N ARG A 134 -6.78 -15.24 -14.12
CA ARG A 134 -7.22 -16.50 -13.51
C ARG A 134 -8.05 -16.35 -12.22
N LEU A 135 -8.13 -15.13 -11.66
CA LEU A 135 -8.94 -14.81 -10.48
C LEU A 135 -10.32 -14.26 -10.81
N ARG A 136 -10.58 -13.91 -12.07
CA ARG A 136 -11.90 -13.43 -12.47
C ARG A 136 -12.82 -14.65 -12.55
N SER A 137 -13.92 -14.63 -11.81
CA SER A 137 -14.95 -15.67 -11.73
C SER A 137 -15.65 -15.97 -13.06
N GLU A 138 -15.22 -15.37 -14.17
CA GLU A 138 -15.61 -15.77 -15.52
C GLU A 138 -14.39 -16.04 -16.40
N PRO A 139 -14.32 -17.21 -17.06
CA PRO A 139 -13.28 -17.52 -18.03
C PRO A 139 -13.53 -16.69 -19.30
N THR A 140 -13.13 -15.42 -19.28
CA THR A 140 -13.03 -14.62 -20.49
C THR A 140 -11.68 -14.85 -21.13
N ALA A 141 -11.73 -15.18 -22.42
CA ALA A 141 -10.63 -15.70 -23.21
C ALA A 141 -9.35 -14.85 -23.09
N SER A 142 -8.23 -15.54 -22.83
CA SER A 142 -6.86 -15.21 -23.23
C SER A 142 -6.58 -13.72 -23.51
N ALA A 143 -6.40 -12.92 -22.46
CA ALA A 143 -5.65 -11.68 -22.57
C ALA A 143 -4.15 -12.00 -22.57
N SER A 144 -3.62 -12.42 -23.72
CA SER A 144 -2.17 -12.55 -23.93
C SER A 144 -1.57 -11.14 -23.98
N GLY A 145 -0.95 -10.71 -22.88
CA GLY A 145 -0.22 -9.43 -22.84
C GLY A 145 -0.22 -8.69 -21.50
N ALA A 146 -0.99 -9.12 -20.49
CA ALA A 146 -0.93 -8.50 -19.18
C ALA A 146 0.43 -8.80 -18.50
N ALA A 147 1.15 -7.75 -18.08
CA ALA A 147 2.42 -7.90 -17.37
C ALA A 147 2.24 -8.84 -16.17
N SER A 148 2.97 -9.96 -16.14
CA SER A 148 2.90 -10.91 -15.04
C SER A 148 3.37 -10.24 -13.75
N HIS A 149 2.50 -10.12 -12.76
CA HIS A 149 2.89 -9.63 -11.44
C HIS A 149 3.69 -10.74 -10.73
N LEU A 150 4.86 -10.41 -10.19
CA LEU A 150 5.64 -11.36 -9.41
C LEU A 150 5.14 -11.39 -7.96
N LEU A 151 4.74 -12.56 -7.49
CA LEU A 151 4.42 -12.81 -6.08
C LEU A 151 5.57 -13.58 -5.43
N VAL A 152 5.82 -13.26 -4.16
CA VAL A 152 6.80 -13.95 -3.33
C VAL A 152 6.06 -14.90 -2.39
N SER A 153 6.47 -16.16 -2.35
CA SER A 153 5.92 -17.10 -1.38
C SER A 153 6.29 -16.64 0.03
N CYS A 154 5.32 -16.68 0.94
CA CYS A 154 5.49 -16.54 2.38
C CYS A 154 5.83 -17.87 3.07
N GLY A 155 6.11 -18.92 2.30
CA GLY A 155 6.52 -20.23 2.80
C GLY A 155 5.36 -21.18 3.08
N VAL A 156 5.72 -22.30 3.70
CA VAL A 156 4.79 -23.36 4.13
C VAL A 156 4.48 -23.23 5.62
N ASP A 157 3.41 -23.90 6.08
CA ASP A 157 3.28 -24.15 7.52
C ASP A 157 4.29 -25.21 7.98
N ARG A 158 4.93 -24.98 9.12
CA ARG A 158 5.97 -25.84 9.69
C ARG A 158 5.71 -26.32 11.11
N SER A 159 4.59 -25.96 11.73
CA SER A 159 4.32 -26.35 13.11
C SER A 159 2.99 -27.09 13.31
N GLY A 160 2.48 -27.74 12.26
CA GLY A 160 1.23 -28.49 12.33
C GLY A 160 -0.01 -27.59 12.49
N ARG A 161 0.10 -26.33 12.07
CA ARG A 161 -1.04 -25.42 11.91
C ARG A 161 -1.83 -25.84 10.68
N GLN A 162 -3.09 -25.44 10.65
CA GLN A 162 -3.94 -25.66 9.51
C GLN A 162 -4.11 -24.33 8.78
N ILE A 163 -3.51 -24.21 7.60
CA ILE A 163 -3.84 -23.14 6.67
C ILE A 163 -4.89 -23.68 5.70
N ARG A 164 -5.98 -22.96 5.55
CA ARG A 164 -7.03 -23.22 4.56
C ARG A 164 -7.23 -21.95 3.74
N ILE A 165 -7.46 -22.11 2.45
CA ILE A 165 -7.93 -21.01 1.59
C ILE A 165 -9.42 -21.23 1.41
N VAL A 166 -10.22 -20.21 1.71
CA VAL A 166 -11.68 -20.35 1.81
C VAL A 166 -12.34 -19.24 1.03
N HIS A 167 -13.32 -19.57 0.21
CA HIS A 167 -14.07 -18.56 -0.52
C HIS A 167 -14.85 -17.68 0.50
N PRO A 168 -14.68 -16.34 0.48
CA PRO A 168 -15.16 -15.48 1.55
C PRO A 168 -16.68 -15.49 1.71
N ASP A 169 -17.43 -15.66 0.61
CA ASP A 169 -18.90 -15.66 0.64
C ASP A 169 -19.52 -17.03 0.94
N SER A 170 -19.03 -18.10 0.31
CA SER A 170 -19.62 -19.44 0.45
C SER A 170 -19.09 -20.21 1.65
N GLY A 171 -17.93 -19.84 2.21
CA GLY A 171 -17.26 -20.57 3.29
C GLY A 171 -16.70 -21.93 2.87
N ILE A 172 -16.66 -22.22 1.57
CA ILE A 172 -16.15 -23.49 1.02
C ILE A 172 -14.64 -23.36 0.79
N ALA A 173 -13.88 -24.43 1.08
CA ALA A 173 -12.45 -24.48 0.80
C ALA A 173 -12.15 -24.37 -0.70
N CYS A 174 -11.22 -23.49 -1.06
CA CYS A 174 -10.73 -23.32 -2.42
C CYS A 174 -9.75 -24.45 -2.80
N ALA A 175 -9.67 -24.76 -4.10
CA ALA A 175 -8.66 -25.69 -4.61
C ALA A 175 -7.25 -25.06 -4.63
N ASP A 176 -6.21 -25.88 -4.79
CA ASP A 176 -4.84 -25.39 -4.94
C ASP A 176 -4.74 -24.43 -6.14
N GLY A 177 -4.06 -23.30 -5.95
CA GLY A 177 -3.93 -22.20 -6.91
C GLY A 177 -5.12 -21.25 -7.00
N GLN A 178 -6.25 -21.52 -6.32
CA GLN A 178 -7.40 -20.61 -6.27
C GLN A 178 -7.28 -19.66 -5.09
N GLU A 179 -7.56 -18.37 -5.33
CA GLU A 179 -7.57 -17.37 -4.27
C GLU A 179 -8.82 -17.48 -3.40
N GLY A 180 -8.64 -17.17 -2.12
CA GLY A 180 -9.70 -16.99 -1.15
C GLY A 180 -9.17 -16.28 0.08
N GLU A 181 -10.00 -16.19 1.11
CA GLU A 181 -9.58 -15.76 2.43
C GLU A 181 -8.66 -16.81 3.06
N ILE A 182 -7.55 -16.36 3.64
CA ILE A 182 -6.63 -17.22 4.38
C ILE A 182 -7.25 -17.47 5.76
N TRP A 183 -7.52 -18.73 6.07
CA TRP A 183 -8.01 -19.17 7.38
C TRP A 183 -6.93 -19.97 8.10
N VAL A 184 -6.78 -19.74 9.41
CA VAL A 184 -5.69 -20.33 10.22
C VAL A 184 -6.26 -21.05 11.42
N GLY A 185 -5.89 -22.31 11.59
CA GLY A 185 -6.24 -23.15 12.75
C GLY A 185 -4.99 -23.61 13.49
N GLY A 186 -5.12 -23.82 14.80
CA GLY A 186 -4.05 -24.39 15.64
C GLY A 186 -3.78 -23.62 16.93
N PRO A 187 -2.84 -24.11 17.76
CA PRO A 187 -2.63 -23.62 19.13
C PRO A 187 -2.06 -22.20 19.24
N CYS A 188 -1.59 -21.61 18.13
CA CYS A 188 -1.12 -20.23 18.11
C CYS A 188 -2.23 -19.19 17.91
N VAL A 189 -3.45 -19.63 17.60
CA VAL A 189 -4.61 -18.74 17.44
C VAL A 189 -4.99 -18.20 18.82
N ALA A 190 -5.15 -16.88 18.92
CA ALA A 190 -5.55 -16.20 20.14
C ALA A 190 -6.98 -16.57 20.55
N GLN A 191 -7.34 -16.32 21.80
CA GLN A 191 -8.66 -16.68 22.34
C GLN A 191 -9.80 -15.81 21.80
N GLY A 192 -9.47 -14.60 21.32
CA GLY A 192 -10.43 -13.60 20.90
C GLY A 192 -9.94 -12.19 21.15
N TYR A 193 -10.80 -11.23 20.85
CA TYR A 193 -10.63 -9.82 21.16
C TYR A 193 -11.16 -9.52 22.58
N TRP A 194 -10.37 -8.78 23.35
CA TRP A 194 -10.74 -8.40 24.72
C TRP A 194 -12.06 -7.63 24.76
N GLN A 195 -13.03 -8.09 25.58
CA GLN A 195 -14.35 -7.49 25.75
C GLN A 195 -15.17 -7.31 24.45
N ARG A 196 -14.95 -8.17 23.46
CA ARG A 196 -15.64 -8.14 22.16
C ARG A 196 -16.08 -9.54 21.76
N GLU A 197 -17.05 -10.08 22.50
CA GLU A 197 -17.45 -11.49 22.37
C GLU A 197 -18.06 -11.82 21.00
N ALA A 198 -18.85 -10.91 20.44
CA ALA A 198 -19.49 -11.09 19.14
C ALA A 198 -18.44 -11.16 18.02
N GLU A 199 -17.54 -10.16 17.96
CA GLU A 199 -16.46 -10.11 16.97
C GLU A 199 -15.46 -11.25 17.16
N SER A 200 -15.22 -11.67 18.41
CA SER A 200 -14.38 -12.83 18.71
C SER A 200 -14.97 -14.11 18.15
N ARG A 201 -16.28 -14.32 18.29
CA ARG A 201 -16.97 -15.49 17.75
C ARG A 201 -16.91 -15.49 16.22
N GLU A 202 -17.20 -14.36 15.59
CA GLU A 202 -17.17 -14.22 14.13
C GLU A 202 -15.76 -14.48 13.56
N THR A 203 -14.73 -13.98 14.25
CA THR A 203 -13.35 -14.00 13.74
C THR A 203 -12.61 -15.31 14.07
N PHE A 204 -12.78 -15.87 15.28
CA PHE A 204 -11.94 -16.97 15.79
C PHE A 204 -12.63 -18.34 15.82
N GLN A 205 -13.93 -18.41 15.54
CA GLN A 205 -14.73 -19.64 15.62
C GLN A 205 -15.36 -20.02 14.27
N ALA A 206 -14.68 -19.69 13.16
CA ALA A 206 -15.17 -20.03 11.84
C ALA A 206 -15.06 -21.54 11.58
N SER A 207 -15.96 -22.07 10.77
CA SER A 207 -15.95 -23.47 10.35
C SER A 207 -16.20 -23.56 8.85
N LEU A 208 -15.59 -24.55 8.20
CA LEU A 208 -15.74 -24.73 6.76
C LEU A 208 -17.17 -25.18 6.42
N ALA A 209 -17.77 -24.51 5.44
CA ALA A 209 -19.05 -24.94 4.90
C ALA A 209 -18.91 -26.32 4.25
N GLY A 210 -19.90 -27.19 4.48
CA GLY A 210 -19.93 -28.55 3.95
C GLY A 210 -19.26 -29.62 4.84
N THR A 211 -18.13 -29.31 5.49
CA THR A 211 -17.43 -30.28 6.37
C THR A 211 -17.62 -30.02 7.86
N GLY A 212 -17.85 -28.77 8.26
CA GLY A 212 -17.88 -28.36 9.66
C GLY A 212 -16.51 -28.38 10.35
N GLU A 213 -15.42 -28.55 9.60
CA GLU A 213 -14.05 -28.51 10.14
C GLU A 213 -13.77 -27.12 10.76
N GLY A 214 -13.15 -27.09 11.94
CA GLY A 214 -12.81 -25.89 12.68
C GLY A 214 -12.46 -26.16 14.15
N PRO A 215 -12.27 -25.12 14.98
CA PRO A 215 -12.43 -23.70 14.64
C PRO A 215 -11.23 -23.12 13.89
N PHE A 216 -11.51 -22.14 13.02
CA PHE A 216 -10.54 -21.37 12.27
C PHE A 216 -10.62 -19.88 12.60
N LEU A 217 -9.46 -19.23 12.57
CA LEU A 217 -9.30 -17.78 12.52
C LEU A 217 -9.49 -17.30 11.08
N ARG A 218 -10.44 -16.39 10.87
CA ARG A 218 -10.61 -15.58 9.65
C ARG A 218 -9.61 -14.43 9.67
N THR A 219 -8.58 -14.48 8.84
CA THR A 219 -7.52 -13.45 8.86
C THR A 219 -7.95 -12.13 8.21
N GLY A 220 -8.96 -12.17 7.33
CA GLY A 220 -9.31 -11.05 6.46
C GLY A 220 -8.27 -10.78 5.36
N ASP A 221 -7.24 -11.63 5.22
CA ASP A 221 -6.22 -11.54 4.17
C ASP A 221 -6.56 -12.50 3.02
N LEU A 222 -6.26 -12.07 1.80
CA LEU A 222 -6.46 -12.85 0.59
C LEU A 222 -5.15 -13.53 0.15
N GLY A 223 -5.27 -14.74 -0.36
CA GLY A 223 -4.15 -15.49 -0.91
C GLY A 223 -4.56 -16.83 -1.46
N PHE A 224 -3.57 -17.60 -1.91
CA PHE A 224 -3.73 -18.97 -2.37
C PHE A 224 -2.57 -19.84 -1.89
N LEU A 225 -2.81 -21.14 -1.82
CA LEU A 225 -1.76 -22.14 -1.70
C LEU A 225 -1.42 -22.65 -3.09
N LYS A 226 -0.14 -22.92 -3.34
CA LYS A 226 0.29 -23.65 -4.53
C LYS A 226 1.42 -24.58 -4.16
N ASP A 227 1.25 -25.88 -4.38
CA ASP A 227 2.20 -26.90 -3.94
C ASP A 227 2.57 -26.78 -2.44
N GLY A 228 1.62 -26.33 -1.62
CA GLY A 228 1.79 -26.08 -0.18
C GLY A 228 2.43 -24.75 0.23
N GLU A 229 2.92 -23.96 -0.72
CA GLU A 229 3.49 -22.63 -0.51
C GLU A 229 2.39 -21.55 -0.47
N LEU A 230 2.41 -20.66 0.53
CA LEU A 230 1.42 -19.60 0.70
C LEU A 230 1.82 -18.33 -0.05
N PHE A 231 0.96 -17.85 -0.94
CA PHE A 231 1.09 -16.56 -1.61
C PHE A 231 0.00 -15.62 -1.12
N VAL A 232 0.41 -14.50 -0.51
CA VAL A 232 -0.51 -13.46 -0.03
C VAL A 232 -0.71 -12.43 -1.14
N THR A 233 -1.95 -12.20 -1.51
CA THR A 233 -2.32 -11.33 -2.63
C THR A 233 -2.93 -10.01 -2.18
N GLY A 234 -3.47 -9.91 -0.97
CA GLY A 234 -4.03 -8.66 -0.49
C GLY A 234 -4.80 -8.79 0.81
N ARG A 235 -5.65 -7.82 1.08
CA ARG A 235 -6.53 -7.79 2.24
C ARG A 235 -7.96 -7.56 1.80
N LEU A 236 -8.89 -8.39 2.27
CA LEU A 236 -10.28 -8.41 1.82
C LEU A 236 -10.95 -7.05 2.03
N LYS A 237 -10.77 -6.44 3.20
CA LYS A 237 -11.34 -5.12 3.53
C LYS A 237 -10.69 -3.94 2.81
N ASP A 238 -9.48 -4.12 2.28
CA ASP A 238 -8.78 -3.08 1.53
C ASP A 238 -9.07 -3.18 0.03
N LEU A 239 -9.73 -4.24 -0.45
CA LEU A 239 -9.99 -4.46 -1.87
C LEU A 239 -10.87 -3.34 -2.43
N ILE A 240 -10.36 -2.65 -3.45
CA ILE A 240 -11.11 -1.61 -4.15
C ILE A 240 -11.97 -2.31 -5.20
N ILE A 241 -13.29 -2.17 -5.12
CA ILE A 241 -14.22 -2.75 -6.08
C ILE A 241 -14.86 -1.60 -6.86
N ILE A 242 -14.51 -1.47 -8.14
CA ILE A 242 -15.04 -0.42 -9.01
C ILE A 242 -15.61 -1.10 -10.26
N ARG A 243 -16.89 -0.83 -10.56
CA ARG A 243 -17.60 -1.40 -11.73
C ARG A 243 -17.48 -2.92 -11.84
N GLY A 244 -17.63 -3.61 -10.70
CA GLY A 244 -17.55 -5.07 -10.62
C GLY A 244 -16.15 -5.67 -10.80
N ARG A 245 -15.10 -4.84 -10.79
CA ARG A 245 -13.70 -5.28 -10.89
C ARG A 245 -12.95 -5.04 -9.60
N ASN A 246 -12.19 -6.05 -9.21
CA ASN A 246 -11.34 -6.02 -8.01
C ASN A 246 -9.98 -5.41 -8.34
N HIS A 247 -9.61 -4.36 -7.61
CA HIS A 247 -8.33 -3.68 -7.69
C HIS A 247 -7.65 -3.71 -6.32
N TYR A 248 -6.42 -4.22 -6.26
CA TYR A 248 -5.68 -4.24 -5.01
C TYR A 248 -4.95 -2.90 -4.82
N PRO A 249 -5.16 -2.20 -3.70
CA PRO A 249 -4.55 -0.89 -3.47
C PRO A 249 -3.04 -0.85 -3.64
N HIS A 250 -2.34 -1.88 -3.13
CA HIS A 250 -0.88 -1.90 -3.09
C HIS A 250 -0.23 -1.96 -4.49
N ASP A 251 -0.97 -2.42 -5.51
CA ASP A 251 -0.48 -2.41 -6.88
C ASP A 251 -0.68 -1.08 -7.59
N ILE A 252 -1.81 -0.42 -7.31
CA ILE A 252 -2.05 0.96 -7.73
C ILE A 252 -0.99 1.84 -7.09
N GLU A 253 -0.78 1.72 -5.78
CA GLU A 253 0.25 2.44 -5.03
C GLU A 253 1.66 2.19 -5.60
N ARG A 254 2.00 0.94 -5.95
CA ARG A 254 3.28 0.62 -6.61
C ARG A 254 3.43 1.34 -7.95
N THR A 255 2.37 1.33 -8.74
CA THR A 255 2.38 1.97 -10.07
C THR A 255 2.52 3.48 -9.94
N VAL A 256 1.84 4.07 -8.96
CA VAL A 256 1.92 5.49 -8.63
C VAL A 256 3.33 5.86 -8.18
N GLU A 257 3.93 5.14 -7.22
CA GLU A 257 5.26 5.51 -6.72
C GLU A 257 6.38 5.37 -7.76
N GLU A 258 6.19 4.51 -8.78
CA GLU A 258 7.15 4.29 -9.87
C GLU A 258 6.98 5.26 -11.04
N CYS A 259 5.86 6.00 -11.12
CA CYS A 259 5.54 6.81 -12.30
C CYS A 259 6.31 8.14 -12.38
N HIS A 260 6.85 8.65 -11.26
CA HIS A 260 7.57 9.92 -11.26
C HIS A 260 8.64 10.03 -10.14
N PRO A 261 9.88 10.52 -10.42
CA PRO A 261 10.97 10.56 -9.43
C PRO A 261 10.75 11.42 -8.18
N ALA A 262 9.76 12.33 -8.21
CA ALA A 262 9.40 13.16 -7.06
C ALA A 262 8.45 12.45 -6.09
N LEU A 263 7.89 11.30 -6.47
CA LEU A 263 6.98 10.52 -5.64
C LEU A 263 7.78 9.60 -4.72
N ARG A 264 7.40 9.60 -3.44
CA ARG A 264 8.11 8.82 -2.43
C ARG A 264 7.62 7.36 -2.45
N SER A 265 8.53 6.43 -2.75
CA SER A 265 8.25 4.99 -2.62
C SER A 265 7.89 4.59 -1.19
N GLY A 266 6.90 3.71 -1.07
CA GLY A 266 6.32 3.21 0.17
C GLY A 266 5.48 4.25 0.91
N ALA A 267 5.00 5.30 0.22
CA ALA A 267 4.30 6.43 0.84
C ALA A 267 3.10 6.92 0.02
N GLY A 268 2.34 5.96 -0.52
CA GLY A 268 1.03 6.20 -1.13
C GLY A 268 -0.07 5.39 -0.45
N ALA A 269 -1.32 5.81 -0.65
CA ALA A 269 -2.52 5.08 -0.29
C ALA A 269 -3.53 5.18 -1.44
N ALA A 270 -4.01 4.03 -1.91
CA ALA A 270 -5.15 3.93 -2.82
C ALA A 270 -6.37 3.38 -2.07
N PHE A 271 -7.53 3.97 -2.31
CA PHE A 271 -8.78 3.54 -1.67
C PHE A 271 -9.99 3.95 -2.51
N ALA A 272 -11.11 3.25 -2.31
CA ALA A 272 -12.39 3.62 -2.89
C ALA A 272 -13.05 4.72 -2.04
N ILE A 273 -13.77 5.62 -2.71
CA ILE A 273 -14.68 6.60 -2.11
C ILE A 273 -16.02 6.52 -2.83
N SER A 274 -17.11 6.74 -2.12
CA SER A 274 -18.44 6.83 -2.72
C SER A 274 -18.69 8.29 -3.14
N GLU A 275 -18.89 8.52 -4.44
CA GLU A 275 -19.30 9.81 -5.00
C GLU A 275 -20.64 9.60 -5.72
N GLY A 276 -21.73 10.07 -5.10
CA GLY A 276 -23.09 9.69 -5.51
C GLY A 276 -23.34 8.19 -5.33
N ASP A 277 -23.83 7.53 -6.38
CA ASP A 277 -24.11 6.08 -6.39
C ASP A 277 -22.93 5.24 -6.93
N GLU A 278 -21.79 5.86 -7.28
CA GLU A 278 -20.62 5.17 -7.82
C GLU A 278 -19.43 5.15 -6.84
N GLU A 279 -18.78 3.98 -6.74
CA GLU A 279 -17.45 3.87 -6.12
C GLU A 279 -16.38 4.37 -7.09
N GLN A 280 -15.57 5.32 -6.63
CA GLN A 280 -14.52 6.00 -7.37
C GLN A 280 -13.16 5.78 -6.72
N LEU A 281 -12.09 5.72 -7.54
CA LEU A 281 -10.72 5.53 -7.04
C LEU A 281 -10.10 6.85 -6.58
N ALA A 282 -9.65 6.93 -5.34
CA ALA A 282 -8.82 8.01 -4.83
C ALA A 282 -7.38 7.54 -4.54
N VAL A 283 -6.42 8.39 -4.84
CA VAL A 283 -4.99 8.17 -4.60
C VAL A 283 -4.42 9.33 -3.81
N VAL A 284 -3.79 9.01 -2.68
CA VAL A 284 -3.02 9.96 -1.87
C VAL A 284 -1.56 9.56 -1.93
N GLN A 285 -0.65 10.50 -2.21
CA GLN A 285 0.77 10.18 -2.41
C GLN A 285 1.68 11.26 -1.82
N GLU A 286 2.67 10.86 -1.03
CA GLU A 286 3.71 11.79 -0.56
C GLU A 286 4.63 12.21 -1.71
N VAL A 287 4.87 13.52 -1.79
CA VAL A 287 5.87 14.16 -2.65
C VAL A 287 7.07 14.59 -1.82
N GLU A 288 8.26 14.38 -2.36
CA GLU A 288 9.51 14.93 -1.82
C GLU A 288 9.84 16.24 -2.56
N PRO A 289 9.78 17.42 -1.91
CA PRO A 289 10.18 18.67 -2.53
C PRO A 289 11.68 18.62 -2.82
N ARG A 290 12.07 18.50 -4.10
CA ARG A 290 13.45 18.75 -4.52
C ARG A 290 13.68 20.26 -4.62
N SER A 291 14.94 20.68 -4.69
CA SER A 291 15.38 22.08 -4.78
C SER A 291 14.90 22.85 -6.02
N GLN A 292 14.05 22.25 -6.86
CA GLN A 292 13.51 22.81 -8.09
C GLN A 292 11.97 22.79 -8.00
N ALA A 293 11.32 23.83 -8.51
CA ALA A 293 9.86 23.91 -8.55
C ALA A 293 9.30 22.68 -9.29
N LEU A 294 8.53 21.85 -8.59
CA LEU A 294 7.89 20.67 -9.17
C LEU A 294 6.61 21.09 -9.87
N ASP A 295 6.40 20.59 -11.10
CA ASP A 295 5.11 20.70 -11.77
C ASP A 295 4.14 19.64 -11.21
N LEU A 296 3.42 20.02 -10.16
CA LEU A 296 2.50 19.13 -9.45
C LEU A 296 1.31 18.70 -10.32
N LYS A 297 0.90 19.52 -11.30
CA LYS A 297 -0.19 19.21 -12.23
C LYS A 297 0.24 18.17 -13.27
N ALA A 298 1.46 18.26 -13.77
CA ALA A 298 2.04 17.23 -14.62
C ALA A 298 2.13 15.88 -13.88
N ILE A 299 2.51 15.91 -12.59
CA ILE A 299 2.58 14.71 -11.75
C ILE A 299 1.21 14.08 -11.55
N THR A 300 0.18 14.84 -11.19
CA THR A 300 -1.18 14.28 -11.03
C THR A 300 -1.73 13.71 -12.34
N THR A 301 -1.43 14.34 -13.47
CA THR A 301 -1.78 13.83 -14.81
C THR A 301 -1.08 12.51 -15.12
N ALA A 302 0.23 12.42 -14.87
CA ALA A 302 1.01 11.20 -15.07
C ALA A 302 0.50 10.04 -14.20
N ILE A 303 0.10 10.32 -12.96
CA ILE A 303 -0.53 9.34 -12.06
C ILE A 303 -1.80 8.77 -12.72
N ARG A 304 -2.72 9.63 -13.18
CA ARG A 304 -3.96 9.18 -13.82
C ARG A 304 -3.70 8.32 -15.04
N GLN A 305 -2.81 8.76 -15.93
CA GLN A 305 -2.48 8.05 -17.17
C GLN A 305 -1.88 6.67 -16.88
N THR A 306 -0.89 6.60 -15.98
CA THR A 306 -0.20 5.35 -15.67
C THR A 306 -1.13 4.36 -14.97
N VAL A 307 -1.98 4.83 -14.04
CA VAL A 307 -2.94 3.96 -13.37
C VAL A 307 -4.01 3.45 -14.32
N ALA A 308 -4.56 4.31 -15.19
CA ALA A 308 -5.53 3.91 -16.20
C ALA A 308 -4.96 2.85 -17.16
N GLN A 309 -3.72 3.05 -17.61
CA GLN A 309 -3.05 2.12 -18.53
C GLN A 309 -2.72 0.76 -17.86
N ALA A 310 -2.25 0.76 -16.62
CA ALA A 310 -1.78 -0.46 -15.95
C ALA A 310 -2.89 -1.26 -15.26
N HIS A 311 -3.94 -0.59 -14.78
CA HIS A 311 -4.98 -1.20 -13.94
C HIS A 311 -6.37 -1.16 -14.56
N GLU A 312 -6.53 -0.56 -15.76
CA GLU A 312 -7.83 -0.39 -16.43
C GLU A 312 -8.88 0.31 -15.54
N VAL A 313 -8.44 1.25 -14.70
CA VAL A 313 -9.32 2.04 -13.81
C VAL A 313 -8.91 3.51 -13.83
N SER A 314 -9.90 4.40 -13.96
CA SER A 314 -9.69 5.84 -13.84
C SER A 314 -9.54 6.22 -12.38
N VAL A 315 -8.47 6.94 -12.05
CA VAL A 315 -8.38 7.65 -10.76
C VAL A 315 -9.33 8.84 -10.84
N PHE A 316 -10.17 9.06 -9.82
CA PHE A 316 -11.07 10.20 -9.66
C PHE A 316 -10.40 11.34 -8.91
N ALA A 317 -9.79 11.05 -7.76
CA ALA A 317 -9.06 12.03 -6.94
C ALA A 317 -7.57 11.67 -6.82
N VAL A 318 -6.69 12.65 -7.02
CA VAL A 318 -5.26 12.56 -6.75
C VAL A 318 -4.90 13.67 -5.76
N VAL A 319 -4.39 13.30 -4.59
CA VAL A 319 -3.92 14.23 -3.57
C VAL A 319 -2.44 14.04 -3.32
N LEU A 320 -1.64 15.03 -3.67
CA LEU A 320 -0.23 15.07 -3.33
C LEU A 320 -0.08 15.71 -1.95
N ILE A 321 0.55 15.01 -1.02
CA ILE A 321 0.72 15.47 0.36
C ILE A 321 2.19 15.67 0.72
N LYS A 322 2.45 16.46 1.76
CA LYS A 322 3.81 16.69 2.26
C LYS A 322 4.44 15.40 2.77
N ALA A 323 5.73 15.18 2.51
CA ALA A 323 6.46 14.03 3.04
C ALA A 323 6.33 13.91 4.58
N GLY A 324 6.06 12.69 5.05
CA GLY A 324 5.89 12.35 6.47
C GLY A 324 4.50 12.58 7.04
N THR A 325 3.50 13.01 6.26
CA THR A 325 2.14 13.26 6.75
C THR A 325 1.16 12.13 6.45
N LEU A 326 1.54 11.13 5.64
CA LEU A 326 0.68 9.98 5.36
C LEU A 326 0.42 9.18 6.66
N PRO A 327 -0.85 8.85 6.98
CA PRO A 327 -1.15 8.02 8.14
C PRO A 327 -0.48 6.65 8.07
N LYS A 328 0.41 6.38 9.02
CA LYS A 328 1.13 5.12 9.16
C LYS A 328 1.07 4.63 10.60
N THR A 329 1.02 3.32 10.77
CA THR A 329 1.18 2.68 12.08
C THR A 329 2.58 2.94 12.65
N SER A 330 2.79 2.70 13.95
CA SER A 330 4.11 2.76 14.59
C SER A 330 5.16 1.84 13.94
N SER A 331 4.70 0.82 13.21
CA SER A 331 5.53 -0.10 12.43
C SER A 331 5.82 0.35 10.99
N GLY A 332 5.31 1.51 10.56
CA GLY A 332 5.52 2.07 9.23
C GLY A 332 4.49 1.69 8.17
N LYS A 333 3.55 0.76 8.47
CA LYS A 333 2.49 0.35 7.53
C LYS A 333 1.49 1.47 7.27
N VAL A 334 1.11 1.65 6.02
CA VAL A 334 0.06 2.60 5.58
C VAL A 334 -1.30 2.24 6.20
N GLN A 335 -2.00 3.22 6.75
CA GLN A 335 -3.36 3.07 7.28
C GLN A 335 -4.38 3.62 6.28
N ARG A 336 -4.74 2.81 5.26
CA ARG A 336 -5.61 3.23 4.14
C ARG A 336 -6.96 3.78 4.60
N SER A 337 -7.66 3.07 5.50
CA SER A 337 -8.96 3.52 6.01
C SER A 337 -8.86 4.87 6.71
N LEU A 338 -7.86 5.06 7.59
CA LEU A 338 -7.64 6.36 8.23
C LEU A 338 -7.26 7.46 7.21
N CYS A 339 -6.49 7.11 6.17
CA CYS A 339 -6.17 8.04 5.08
C CYS A 339 -7.42 8.44 4.29
N ARG A 340 -8.32 7.49 4.00
CA ARG A 340 -9.62 7.74 3.37
C ARG A 340 -10.48 8.63 4.25
N ASP A 341 -10.62 8.32 5.53
CA ASP A 341 -11.46 9.08 6.45
C ASP A 341 -10.95 10.53 6.56
N LYS A 342 -9.62 10.73 6.62
CA LYS A 342 -9.01 12.07 6.56
C LYS A 342 -9.20 12.78 5.23
N PHE A 343 -9.17 12.04 4.12
CA PHE A 343 -9.47 12.59 2.79
C PHE A 343 -10.90 13.11 2.74
N LEU A 344 -11.88 12.29 3.15
CA LEU A 344 -13.30 12.65 3.19
C LEU A 344 -13.58 13.83 4.13
N ALA A 345 -12.89 13.88 5.27
CA ALA A 345 -12.97 14.99 6.23
C ALA A 345 -12.17 16.23 5.82
N ARG A 346 -11.44 16.20 4.69
CA ARG A 346 -10.52 17.27 4.22
C ARG A 346 -9.44 17.66 5.25
N GLU A 347 -8.93 16.68 5.98
CA GLU A 347 -7.90 16.85 7.02
C GLU A 347 -6.48 16.52 6.54
N LEU A 348 -6.31 16.22 5.24
CA LEU A 348 -4.99 15.96 4.66
C LEU A 348 -4.23 17.28 4.47
N ILE A 349 -2.92 17.24 4.75
CA ILE A 349 -2.01 18.36 4.47
C ILE A 349 -1.60 18.28 3.00
N ALA A 350 -2.51 18.70 2.12
CA ALA A 350 -2.33 18.68 0.67
C ALA A 350 -1.37 19.78 0.19
N VAL A 351 -0.55 19.41 -0.79
CA VAL A 351 0.31 20.31 -1.58
C VAL A 351 -0.34 20.57 -2.93
N GLU A 352 -1.03 19.58 -3.50
CA GLU A 352 -1.86 19.69 -4.69
C GLU A 352 -3.02 18.71 -4.58
N GLU A 353 -4.21 19.12 -5.00
CA GLU A 353 -5.39 18.26 -5.07
C GLU A 353 -6.04 18.39 -6.45
N SER A 354 -6.20 17.27 -7.13
CA SER A 354 -6.87 17.17 -8.42
C SER A 354 -8.03 16.19 -8.29
N VAL A 355 -9.26 16.67 -8.48
CA VAL A 355 -10.48 15.85 -8.48
C VAL A 355 -11.18 16.02 -9.83
N LEU A 356 -11.51 14.92 -10.49
CA LEU A 356 -12.33 14.97 -11.71
C LEU A 356 -13.76 15.25 -11.28
N ARG A 357 -14.28 16.44 -11.55
CA ARG A 357 -15.72 16.67 -11.45
C ARG A 357 -16.33 16.29 -12.79
N ASP A 358 -17.43 15.54 -12.75
CA ASP A 358 -18.15 15.19 -13.96
C ASP A 358 -18.60 16.48 -14.64
N SER A 359 -18.15 16.70 -15.88
CA SER A 359 -18.69 17.74 -16.74
C SER A 359 -19.99 17.22 -17.36
N SER A 360 -20.96 16.93 -16.49
CA SER A 360 -22.35 16.63 -16.86
C SER A 360 -23.30 17.73 -16.39
N ALA A 361 -22.79 18.96 -16.24
CA ALA A 361 -23.62 20.13 -16.45
C ALA A 361 -23.67 20.33 -17.97
N ALA A 362 -24.83 20.00 -18.55
CA ALA A 362 -25.12 20.16 -19.96
C ALA A 362 -24.56 21.50 -20.47
N VAL A 363 -23.71 21.42 -21.49
CA VAL A 363 -23.54 22.51 -22.45
C VAL A 363 -24.89 22.62 -23.15
N VAL A 364 -25.78 23.43 -22.58
CA VAL A 364 -26.89 23.98 -23.34
C VAL A 364 -26.22 24.92 -24.33
N VAL A 365 -26.11 24.46 -25.57
CA VAL A 365 -25.89 25.33 -26.71
C VAL A 365 -27.19 26.12 -26.85
N GLU A 366 -27.30 27.23 -26.13
CA GLU A 366 -28.29 28.25 -26.45
C GLU A 366 -27.69 29.10 -27.57
N GLU A 367 -28.32 28.97 -28.73
CA GLU A 367 -28.16 29.86 -29.87
C GLU A 367 -28.28 31.31 -29.40
N GLU A 368 -27.40 32.19 -29.90
CA GLU A 368 -27.52 33.63 -29.71
C GLU A 368 -28.92 34.13 -30.09
N PRO A 369 -29.54 34.97 -29.24
CA PRO A 369 -30.31 36.07 -29.73
C PRO A 369 -29.58 37.39 -29.44
N ALA A 370 -29.77 38.29 -30.39
CA ALA A 370 -29.25 39.64 -30.42
C ALA A 370 -29.55 40.46 -29.15
N THR A 371 -28.63 41.38 -28.87
CA THR A 371 -28.71 42.69 -28.17
C THR A 371 -30.05 43.16 -27.59
N VAL A 372 -29.91 43.97 -26.51
CA VAL A 372 -30.88 44.84 -25.78
C VAL A 372 -31.38 44.16 -24.50
N GLY A 373 -31.31 44.73 -23.29
CA GLY A 373 -30.87 46.01 -22.77
C GLY A 373 -31.29 46.10 -21.28
N ASP A 374 -30.59 46.93 -20.51
CA ASP A 374 -31.03 47.60 -19.26
C ASP A 374 -31.77 46.75 -18.20
N GLU A 375 -31.02 46.13 -17.27
CA GLU A 375 -31.52 45.82 -15.92
C GLU A 375 -30.69 46.55 -14.86
N ASP A 376 -31.29 47.63 -14.35
CA ASP A 376 -31.16 48.23 -13.02
C ASP A 376 -29.83 48.89 -12.62
N GLY A 377 -29.32 49.84 -13.42
CA GLY A 377 -28.54 51.01 -12.96
C GLY A 377 -27.23 50.76 -12.20
N LEU A 378 -26.88 49.50 -11.94
CA LEU A 378 -25.78 49.05 -11.12
C LEU A 378 -24.46 49.29 -11.83
N GLU A 379 -24.45 49.13 -13.15
CA GLU A 379 -23.30 49.37 -14.01
C GLU A 379 -22.89 50.85 -13.97
N GLN A 380 -23.86 51.77 -13.97
CA GLN A 380 -23.59 53.21 -13.85
C GLN A 380 -23.04 53.57 -12.46
N VAL A 381 -23.58 52.98 -11.39
CA VAL A 381 -23.08 53.19 -10.02
C VAL A 381 -21.65 52.68 -9.86
N LEU A 382 -21.34 51.52 -10.44
CA LEU A 382 -19.99 50.95 -10.42
C LEU A 382 -19.02 51.80 -11.24
N ALA A 383 -19.42 52.26 -12.42
CA ALA A 383 -18.61 53.14 -13.27
C ALA A 383 -18.25 54.46 -12.56
N ASP A 384 -19.19 55.06 -11.82
CA ASP A 384 -18.94 56.29 -11.05
C ASP A 384 -17.95 56.08 -9.89
N ILE A 385 -18.06 54.96 -9.16
CA ILE A 385 -17.13 54.61 -8.08
C ILE A 385 -15.71 54.43 -8.62
N TRP A 386 -15.56 53.69 -9.72
CA TRP A 386 -14.25 53.42 -10.32
C TRP A 386 -13.63 54.67 -10.94
N SER A 387 -14.44 55.54 -11.55
CA SER A 387 -14.00 56.84 -12.08
C SER A 387 -13.36 57.72 -10.99
N GLN A 388 -13.92 57.71 -9.78
CA GLN A 388 -13.36 58.44 -8.63
C GLN A 388 -12.08 57.82 -8.09
N VAL A 389 -12.03 56.49 -7.94
CA VAL A 389 -10.86 55.77 -7.40
C VAL A 389 -9.66 55.87 -8.36
N LEU A 390 -9.91 55.79 -9.66
CA LEU A 390 -8.88 55.83 -10.71
C LEU A 390 -8.57 57.25 -11.21
N ASN A 391 -9.32 58.26 -10.76
CA ASN A 391 -9.25 59.66 -11.20
C ASN A 391 -9.33 59.81 -12.74
N ARG A 392 -10.30 59.12 -13.35
CA ARG A 392 -10.58 59.14 -14.80
C ARG A 392 -12.05 59.47 -15.05
N PRO A 393 -12.38 60.28 -16.07
CA PRO A 393 -13.74 60.79 -16.24
C PRO A 393 -14.74 59.80 -16.85
N ASN A 394 -14.31 58.70 -17.46
CA ASN A 394 -15.17 57.67 -18.07
C ASN A 394 -14.51 56.29 -17.89
N VAL A 395 -15.20 55.36 -17.24
CA VAL A 395 -14.79 53.95 -17.07
C VAL A 395 -15.91 53.07 -17.60
N GLU A 396 -15.60 52.19 -18.56
CA GLU A 396 -16.54 51.25 -19.15
C GLU A 396 -16.24 49.80 -18.69
N SER A 397 -17.23 48.91 -18.74
CA SER A 397 -17.10 47.54 -18.22
C SER A 397 -16.07 46.66 -18.94
N GLY A 398 -15.58 47.11 -20.11
CA GLY A 398 -14.53 46.45 -20.88
C GLY A 398 -13.11 47.01 -20.68
N ASP A 399 -12.93 48.02 -19.83
CA ASP A 399 -11.61 48.64 -19.64
C ASP A 399 -10.67 47.79 -18.77
N ASP A 400 -9.40 47.67 -19.18
CA ASP A 400 -8.33 47.03 -18.42
C ASP A 400 -7.37 48.10 -17.84
N PHE A 401 -7.15 48.03 -16.52
CA PHE A 401 -6.35 49.00 -15.77
C PHE A 401 -5.13 48.36 -15.07
N PHE A 402 -4.77 47.13 -15.42
CA PHE A 402 -3.62 46.39 -14.88
C PHE A 402 -2.42 46.30 -15.82
#